data_AF-A0A4S0RZB7-F1
#
_entry.id   AF-A0A4S0RZB7-F1
#
_cell.length_a   1.000
_cell.length_b   1.000
_cell.length_c   1.000
_cell.angle_alpha   90.00
_cell.angle_beta   90.00
_cell.angle_gamma   90.00
#
_symmetry.space_group_name_H-M   'P 1'
#
loop_
_entity.id
_entity.type
_entity.pdbx_description
1 polymer ?
#
loop_
_entity_poly.entity_id
_entity_poly.type
_entity_poly.pdbx_seq_one_letter_code
_entity_poly.pdbx_strand_id
1 'polypeptide(L)'
;MLVRHNTELLERAVDLVVKQAAIPTLQAEAAAYDKIARANAFRRMMTGAAVAVAAVGIGYGAALFFGREFRLSPTVDTIQNHKGTDNIAPKETVSEGKTERTTIPIPEPAPRSEVASPPPAPKPDIVTEDFNKFLTREIDWGGSHWSLVSGHHFSDENDPTWDRAWCYTRRIVNGVDVNVDLANRPSPTDRPQAPAAPLATLASIGLNDASALELASKCAWLDNRTFSGNDYDMPPGRAEEAQKLVVQDGWDAMGFDLPSMPVWNVSFEQCQIQCEGDNRCQAITYDKKHSACFMKGDASVLVRAPDAAVAVKQAVANKVQYSSLVFYKNTVVVGNSYSNITSTYADCVLACAADVKCMGFDFDSPNKMCSMLDQVDSLSVFKGVASGSKAAAN
;
A
#
# COMPACT_ATOMS: atom_id res chain seq x y z
N MET A 1 -10.79 78.39 8.20
CA MET A 1 -9.39 78.01 8.54
C MET A 1 -8.92 77.01 7.48
N LEU A 2 -7.72 77.16 6.91
CA LEU A 2 -7.09 76.07 6.15
C LEU A 2 -6.13 75.34 7.09
N VAL A 3 -6.36 74.04 7.29
CA VAL A 3 -5.41 73.17 8.01
C VAL A 3 -4.40 72.65 7.00
N ARG A 4 -3.15 73.13 7.04
CA ARG A 4 -2.05 72.50 6.31
C ARG A 4 -1.70 71.19 7.03
N HIS A 5 -1.89 70.05 6.38
CA HIS A 5 -1.32 68.79 6.84
C HIS A 5 0.18 68.77 6.52
N ASN A 6 1.00 68.33 7.49
CA ASN A 6 2.45 68.33 7.37
C ASN A 6 2.94 66.98 6.84
N THR A 7 3.24 66.89 5.55
CA THR A 7 3.51 65.63 4.84
C THR A 7 4.82 64.95 5.22
N GLU A 8 5.83 65.70 5.68
CA GLU A 8 7.14 65.14 6.08
C GLU A 8 7.05 64.03 7.14
N LEU A 9 6.07 64.11 8.05
CA LEU A 9 5.90 63.10 9.10
C LEU A 9 5.39 61.75 8.55
N LEU A 10 4.62 61.77 7.46
CA LEU A 10 4.07 60.56 6.86
C LEU A 10 5.16 59.82 6.05
N GLU A 11 5.95 60.56 5.27
CA GLU A 11 7.04 59.99 4.46
C GLU A 11 8.12 59.33 5.33
N ARG A 12 8.51 59.96 6.45
CA ARG A 12 9.46 59.37 7.41
C ARG A 12 8.92 58.11 8.10
N ALA A 13 7.61 58.04 8.34
CA ALA A 13 6.98 56.83 8.89
C ALA A 13 7.00 55.66 7.88
N VAL A 14 6.73 55.94 6.60
CA VAL A 14 6.77 54.93 5.53
C VAL A 14 8.20 54.41 5.31
N ASP A 15 9.20 55.29 5.25
CA ASP A 15 10.61 54.91 5.07
C ASP A 15 11.13 54.02 6.23
N LEU A 16 10.71 54.30 7.47
CA LEU A 16 11.02 53.44 8.62
C LEU A 16 10.38 52.06 8.52
N VAL A 17 9.11 51.97 8.12
CA VAL A 17 8.41 50.67 7.93
C VAL A 17 9.01 49.86 6.79
N VAL A 18 9.36 50.49 5.67
CA VAL A 18 10.04 49.83 4.54
C VAL A 18 11.41 49.29 4.96
N LYS A 19 12.19 50.07 5.72
CA LYS A 19 13.49 49.61 6.27
C LYS A 19 13.33 48.46 7.27
N GLN A 20 12.31 48.48 8.12
CA GLN A 20 12.02 47.37 9.03
C GLN A 20 11.55 46.11 8.29
N ALA A 21 10.80 46.24 7.18
CA ALA A 21 10.37 45.10 6.36
C ALA A 21 11.50 44.44 5.56
N ALA A 22 12.54 45.20 5.16
CA ALA A 22 13.68 44.68 4.40
C ALA A 22 14.72 43.94 5.26
N ILE A 23 14.79 44.21 6.57
CA ILE A 23 15.75 43.56 7.48
C ILE A 23 15.53 42.03 7.62
N PRO A 24 14.32 41.51 7.93
CA PRO A 24 14.14 40.08 8.16
C PRO A 24 14.33 39.22 6.90
N THR A 25 14.02 39.75 5.72
CA THR A 25 14.25 39.04 4.44
C THR A 25 15.74 38.94 4.13
N LEU A 26 16.49 40.03 4.26
CA LEU A 26 17.95 40.04 4.09
C LEU A 26 18.67 39.20 5.15
N GLN A 27 18.15 39.14 6.38
CA GLN A 27 18.67 38.25 7.42
C GLN A 27 18.40 36.76 7.13
N ALA A 28 17.22 36.41 6.61
CA ALA A 28 16.92 35.05 6.17
C ALA A 28 17.81 34.62 4.99
N GLU A 29 18.00 35.50 4.01
CA GLU A 29 18.89 35.31 2.87
C GLU A 29 20.35 35.14 3.32
N ALA A 30 20.86 36.01 4.19
CA ALA A 30 22.21 35.91 4.75
C ALA A 30 22.42 34.63 5.58
N ALA A 31 21.41 34.21 6.37
CA ALA A 31 21.46 32.96 7.13
C ALA A 31 21.43 31.72 6.23
N ALA A 32 20.69 31.75 5.12
CA ALA A 32 20.73 30.70 4.10
C ALA A 32 22.11 30.63 3.43
N TYR A 33 22.67 31.79 3.02
CA TYR A 33 24.01 31.84 2.44
C TYR A 33 25.11 31.37 3.39
N ASP A 34 25.05 31.71 4.69
CA ASP A 34 26.02 31.22 5.69
C ASP A 34 25.88 29.71 5.92
N LYS A 35 24.66 29.16 6.06
CA LYS A 35 24.44 27.71 6.15
C LYS A 35 24.99 26.99 4.90
N ILE A 36 24.72 27.50 3.69
CA ILE A 36 25.20 26.93 2.42
C ILE A 36 26.72 27.07 2.28
N ALA A 37 27.32 28.18 2.73
CA ALA A 37 28.76 28.39 2.73
C ALA A 37 29.46 27.41 3.69
N ARG A 38 28.91 27.17 4.89
CA ARG A 38 29.42 26.18 5.85
C ARG A 38 29.33 24.75 5.31
N ALA A 39 28.24 24.37 4.64
CA ALA A 39 28.12 23.08 3.97
C ALA A 39 29.19 22.88 2.88
N ASN A 40 29.41 23.91 2.04
CA ASN A 40 30.45 23.88 1.01
C ASN A 40 31.88 23.92 1.59
N ALA A 41 32.10 24.56 2.75
CA ALA A 41 33.37 24.54 3.46
C ALA A 41 33.68 23.13 4.02
N PHE A 42 32.70 22.44 4.62
CA PHE A 42 32.83 21.04 5.02
C PHE A 42 33.22 20.14 3.85
N ARG A 43 32.60 20.34 2.67
CA ARG A 43 32.93 19.60 1.44
C ARG A 43 34.38 19.80 0.98
N ARG A 44 35.01 20.95 1.28
CA ARG A 44 36.44 21.21 1.02
C ARG A 44 37.37 20.67 2.11
N MET A 45 36.92 20.59 3.36
CA MET A 45 37.70 19.94 4.43
C MET A 45 37.79 18.42 4.23
N MET A 46 36.70 17.76 3.83
CA MET A 46 36.71 16.31 3.62
C MET A 46 37.57 15.87 2.42
N THR A 47 37.64 16.65 1.34
CA THR A 47 38.57 16.35 0.23
C THR A 47 40.04 16.56 0.62
N GLY A 48 40.35 17.56 1.45
CA GLY A 48 41.69 17.72 2.05
C GLY A 48 42.06 16.55 2.97
N ALA A 49 41.13 16.09 3.81
CA ALA A 49 41.33 14.95 4.70
C ALA A 49 41.56 13.64 3.93
N ALA A 50 40.86 13.41 2.82
CA ALA A 50 41.03 12.23 1.99
C ALA A 50 42.46 12.10 1.43
N VAL A 51 43.09 13.22 1.03
CA VAL A 51 44.49 13.25 0.56
C VAL A 51 45.47 12.91 1.70
N ALA A 52 45.19 13.38 2.93
CA ALA A 52 46.01 13.05 4.11
C ALA A 52 45.89 11.56 4.50
N VAL A 53 44.69 10.98 4.45
CA VAL A 53 44.46 9.55 4.75
C VAL A 53 45.15 8.65 3.72
N ALA A 54 45.14 9.02 2.43
CA ALA A 54 45.85 8.29 1.39
C ALA A 54 47.37 8.21 1.65
N ALA A 55 47.98 9.28 2.15
CA ALA A 55 49.41 9.30 2.50
C ALA A 55 49.76 8.36 3.66
N VAL A 56 48.88 8.23 4.66
CA VAL A 56 49.08 7.30 5.79
C VAL A 56 48.83 5.84 5.38
N GLY A 57 47.85 5.58 4.51
CA GLY A 57 47.53 4.23 4.02
C GLY A 57 48.70 3.54 3.31
N ILE A 58 49.49 4.30 2.52
CA ILE A 58 50.70 3.79 1.85
C ILE A 58 51.77 3.38 2.87
N GLY A 59 51.88 4.09 4.01
CA GLY A 59 52.82 3.74 5.09
C GLY A 59 52.50 2.42 5.78
N TYR A 60 51.22 2.13 6.02
CA TYR A 60 50.80 0.88 6.69
C TYR A 60 50.86 -0.35 5.78
N GLY A 61 50.72 -0.20 4.45
CA GLY A 61 50.81 -1.31 3.50
C GLY A 61 52.15 -2.05 3.52
N ALA A 62 53.24 -1.37 3.87
CA ALA A 62 54.57 -1.97 3.98
C ALA A 62 54.76 -2.87 5.22
N ALA A 63 53.94 -2.72 6.26
CA ALA A 63 54.10 -3.45 7.52
C ALA A 63 53.57 -4.90 7.48
N LEU A 64 52.76 -5.26 6.48
CA LEU A 64 52.12 -6.58 6.37
C LEU A 64 53.00 -7.64 5.66
N PHE A 65 54.19 -7.29 5.19
CA PHE A 65 55.10 -8.20 4.47
C PHE A 65 56.16 -8.90 5.35
N PHE A 66 56.24 -8.59 6.64
CA PHE A 66 57.13 -9.28 7.59
C PHE A 66 56.31 -9.82 8.77
N GLY A 67 56.13 -11.14 8.78
CA GLY A 67 55.20 -11.81 9.69
C GLY A 67 55.67 -11.91 11.13
N ARG A 68 54.72 -11.86 12.06
CA ARG A 68 54.87 -12.39 13.42
C ARG A 68 53.51 -12.85 13.93
N GLU A 69 53.44 -14.06 14.47
CA GLU A 69 52.17 -14.62 14.98
C GLU A 69 51.74 -13.94 16.28
N PHE A 70 50.42 -13.82 16.47
CA PHE A 70 49.82 -13.69 17.80
C PHE A 70 48.47 -14.43 17.82
N ARG A 71 48.34 -15.42 18.70
CA ARG A 71 47.07 -16.05 19.07
C ARG A 71 46.52 -15.40 20.34
N LEU A 72 45.20 -15.29 20.46
CA LEU A 72 44.44 -15.70 21.65
C LEU A 72 42.93 -15.78 21.31
N SER A 73 42.12 -16.31 22.23
CA SER A 73 40.74 -16.79 21.98
C SER A 73 39.72 -16.27 23.03
N PRO A 74 38.41 -16.46 22.83
CA PRO A 74 37.37 -15.67 23.48
C PRO A 74 36.69 -16.29 24.71
N THR A 75 36.00 -15.43 25.46
CA THR A 75 34.81 -15.68 26.32
C THR A 75 33.88 -14.46 26.13
N VAL A 76 32.56 -14.54 25.95
CA VAL A 76 31.48 -15.32 26.59
C VAL A 76 31.19 -14.85 28.02
N ASP A 77 29.99 -14.32 28.23
CA ASP A 77 29.21 -14.67 29.42
C ASP A 77 27.69 -14.53 29.17
N THR A 78 26.89 -15.36 29.83
CA THR A 78 25.43 -15.47 29.67
C THR A 78 24.79 -15.73 31.03
N ILE A 79 23.72 -15.00 31.37
CA ILE A 79 22.93 -15.29 32.58
C ILE A 79 21.46 -15.54 32.22
N GLN A 80 21.06 -16.80 32.29
CA GLN A 80 19.68 -17.20 32.58
C GLN A 80 19.46 -17.22 34.10
N ASN A 81 18.20 -17.23 34.55
CA ASN A 81 17.88 -17.89 35.81
C ASN A 81 16.46 -18.51 35.78
N HIS A 82 16.24 -19.55 36.60
CA HIS A 82 15.03 -20.39 36.59
C HIS A 82 14.25 -20.30 37.92
N LYS A 83 12.99 -20.80 37.91
CA LYS A 83 12.50 -21.95 38.74
C LYS A 83 11.19 -21.72 39.52
N GLY A 84 10.41 -22.80 39.68
CA GLY A 84 9.15 -22.91 40.46
C GLY A 84 7.93 -23.01 39.52
N THR A 85 7.13 -24.09 39.42
CA THR A 85 6.70 -25.15 40.36
C THR A 85 5.97 -24.57 41.59
N ASP A 86 4.78 -25.04 42.00
CA ASP A 86 4.23 -26.42 41.95
C ASP A 86 2.70 -26.52 41.69
N ASN A 87 2.18 -27.75 41.68
CA ASN A 87 0.76 -28.12 41.48
C ASN A 87 -0.09 -27.93 42.75
N ILE A 88 -1.43 -27.84 42.60
CA ILE A 88 -2.46 -28.61 43.38
C ILE A 88 -3.89 -28.27 42.90
N ALA A 89 -4.73 -29.29 42.79
CA ALA A 89 -6.21 -29.26 42.79
C ALA A 89 -6.67 -30.31 43.84
N PRO A 90 -7.91 -30.33 44.39
CA PRO A 90 -9.13 -30.70 43.61
C PRO A 90 -10.50 -30.22 44.19
N LYS A 91 -11.59 -30.87 43.74
CA LYS A 91 -12.96 -31.00 44.33
C LYS A 91 -13.96 -29.84 44.08
N GLU A 92 -15.07 -30.10 43.37
CA GLU A 92 -16.42 -30.56 43.83
C GLU A 92 -17.27 -29.41 44.43
N THR A 93 -18.58 -29.27 44.17
CA THR A 93 -19.63 -30.29 44.28
C THR A 93 -20.84 -30.02 43.35
N VAL A 94 -21.69 -31.03 43.11
CA VAL A 94 -22.95 -30.96 42.31
C VAL A 94 -24.18 -30.66 43.20
N SER A 95 -25.22 -30.04 42.64
CA SER A 95 -26.60 -30.21 43.15
C SER A 95 -27.64 -30.00 42.03
N GLU A 96 -28.79 -30.69 42.13
CA GLU A 96 -29.89 -30.69 41.16
C GLU A 96 -31.06 -29.77 41.58
N GLY A 97 -32.03 -29.53 40.67
CA GLY A 97 -33.31 -28.86 40.96
C GLY A 97 -34.39 -29.18 39.93
N LYS A 98 -35.64 -29.40 40.36
CA LYS A 98 -36.73 -30.04 39.58
C LYS A 98 -38.13 -29.54 40.00
N THR A 99 -39.18 -29.54 39.16
CA THR A 99 -39.23 -29.86 37.71
C THR A 99 -39.80 -28.67 36.88
N GLU A 100 -41.06 -28.50 36.45
CA GLU A 100 -42.30 -29.34 36.41
C GLU A 100 -43.28 -28.83 35.31
N ARG A 101 -44.52 -29.32 35.28
CA ARG A 101 -45.52 -29.14 34.19
C ARG A 101 -46.95 -28.94 34.73
N THR A 102 -47.80 -28.19 34.01
CA THR A 102 -49.28 -28.36 33.96
C THR A 102 -49.83 -27.70 32.67
N THR A 103 -51.06 -28.03 32.22
CA THR A 103 -51.58 -27.72 30.87
C THR A 103 -53.10 -27.44 30.85
N ILE A 104 -53.52 -26.44 30.06
CA ILE A 104 -54.81 -26.11 29.37
C ILE A 104 -56.12 -26.85 29.75
N PRO A 105 -57.27 -26.13 29.82
CA PRO A 105 -58.51 -26.53 29.12
C PRO A 105 -59.30 -25.39 28.39
N ILE A 106 -60.26 -25.74 27.49
CA ILE A 106 -61.08 -24.84 26.61
C ILE A 106 -62.54 -25.35 26.46
N PRO A 107 -63.53 -24.46 26.22
CA PRO A 107 -64.67 -24.64 25.26
C PRO A 107 -64.92 -23.36 24.36
N GLU A 108 -65.63 -23.29 23.21
CA GLU A 108 -66.64 -24.11 22.47
C GLU A 108 -68.14 -23.88 22.87
N PRO A 109 -69.21 -23.89 22.00
CA PRO A 109 -69.34 -23.94 20.51
C PRO A 109 -70.29 -22.91 19.80
N ALA A 110 -70.27 -22.88 18.44
CA ALA A 110 -71.40 -22.73 17.47
C ALA A 110 -72.22 -21.40 17.32
N PRO A 111 -72.92 -21.10 16.17
CA PRO A 111 -73.43 -22.02 15.12
C PRO A 111 -73.23 -21.64 13.60
N ARG A 112 -73.88 -22.45 12.73
CA ARG A 112 -73.89 -22.57 11.25
C ARG A 112 -74.55 -21.37 10.48
N SER A 113 -74.55 -21.25 9.13
CA SER A 113 -74.21 -22.16 8.00
C SER A 113 -73.99 -21.39 6.67
N GLU A 114 -73.16 -21.90 5.74
CA GLU A 114 -73.49 -22.16 4.31
C GLU A 114 -72.39 -23.05 3.69
N VAL A 115 -72.55 -23.56 2.45
CA VAL A 115 -71.69 -24.60 1.84
C VAL A 115 -71.02 -24.11 0.55
N ALA A 116 -69.70 -24.33 0.46
CA ALA A 116 -68.93 -24.23 -0.79
C ALA A 116 -67.98 -25.42 -0.93
N SER A 117 -67.77 -25.90 -2.16
CA SER A 117 -66.86 -26.99 -2.51
C SER A 117 -65.39 -26.61 -2.23
N PRO A 118 -64.50 -27.56 -1.90
CA PRO A 118 -63.15 -27.24 -1.46
C PRO A 118 -62.30 -26.63 -2.58
N PRO A 119 -61.44 -25.64 -2.29
CA PRO A 119 -60.33 -25.29 -3.18
C PRO A 119 -59.37 -26.49 -3.31
N PRO A 120 -58.56 -26.56 -4.39
CA PRO A 120 -57.50 -27.55 -4.47
C PRO A 120 -56.60 -27.44 -3.25
N ALA A 121 -56.16 -28.57 -2.70
CA ALA A 121 -55.26 -28.60 -1.56
C ALA A 121 -54.05 -27.69 -1.83
N PRO A 122 -53.60 -26.87 -0.86
CA PRO A 122 -52.36 -26.15 -1.01
C PRO A 122 -51.28 -27.18 -1.33
N LYS A 123 -50.48 -26.92 -2.37
CA LYS A 123 -49.20 -27.62 -2.54
C LYS A 123 -48.46 -27.43 -1.20
N PRO A 124 -47.84 -28.47 -0.62
CA PRO A 124 -47.03 -28.28 0.57
C PRO A 124 -46.04 -27.15 0.29
N ASP A 125 -45.96 -26.17 1.19
CA ASP A 125 -45.02 -25.07 1.04
C ASP A 125 -43.63 -25.67 0.81
N ILE A 126 -43.02 -25.32 -0.32
CA ILE A 126 -41.68 -25.80 -0.63
C ILE A 126 -40.75 -25.09 0.34
N VAL A 127 -40.45 -25.76 1.45
CA VAL A 127 -39.32 -25.44 2.29
C VAL A 127 -38.10 -25.55 1.37
N THR A 128 -37.56 -24.40 0.98
CA THR A 128 -36.33 -24.33 0.20
C THR A 128 -35.18 -24.65 1.13
N GLU A 129 -35.02 -25.92 1.45
CA GLU A 129 -33.87 -26.40 2.21
C GLU A 129 -32.61 -26.16 1.37
N ASP A 130 -31.69 -25.39 1.93
CA ASP A 130 -30.45 -25.06 1.25
C ASP A 130 -29.51 -26.25 1.37
N PHE A 131 -29.43 -27.08 0.33
CA PHE A 131 -28.64 -28.32 0.27
C PHE A 131 -27.11 -28.07 0.21
N ASN A 132 -26.63 -27.02 0.90
CA ASN A 132 -25.24 -26.63 0.98
C ASN A 132 -24.58 -27.16 2.27
N LYS A 133 -23.52 -27.95 2.11
CA LYS A 133 -22.71 -28.46 3.23
C LYS A 133 -21.38 -27.69 3.27
N PHE A 134 -21.03 -27.16 4.45
CA PHE A 134 -19.89 -26.26 4.64
C PHE A 134 -18.78 -26.89 5.48
N LEU A 135 -17.53 -26.56 5.14
CA LEU A 135 -16.33 -26.81 5.92
C LEU A 135 -15.62 -25.49 6.19
N THR A 136 -15.09 -25.29 7.40
CA THR A 136 -14.25 -24.14 7.75
C THR A 136 -12.86 -24.62 8.17
N ARG A 137 -11.81 -23.93 7.72
CA ARG A 137 -10.42 -24.20 8.06
C ARG A 137 -9.70 -22.89 8.41
N GLU A 138 -9.33 -22.74 9.66
CA GLU A 138 -8.43 -21.67 10.11
C GLU A 138 -6.97 -22.03 9.80
N ILE A 139 -6.21 -21.07 9.28
CA ILE A 139 -4.77 -21.20 9.00
C ILE A 139 -4.01 -19.91 9.27
N ASP A 140 -2.72 -20.02 9.60
CA ASP A 140 -1.77 -18.91 9.57
C ASP A 140 -0.93 -18.97 8.28
N TRP A 141 -1.00 -17.93 7.45
CA TRP A 141 -0.28 -17.86 6.18
C TRP A 141 0.02 -16.40 5.79
N GLY A 142 1.23 -16.15 5.25
CA GLY A 142 1.65 -14.82 4.82
C GLY A 142 1.76 -13.78 5.94
N GLY A 143 1.97 -14.22 7.20
CA GLY A 143 1.93 -13.34 8.38
C GLY A 143 0.51 -12.90 8.78
N SER A 144 -0.51 -13.64 8.35
CA SER A 144 -1.93 -13.33 8.58
C SER A 144 -2.72 -14.59 8.95
N HIS A 145 -3.74 -14.43 9.78
CA HIS A 145 -4.72 -15.48 10.07
C HIS A 145 -5.84 -15.46 9.00
N TRP A 146 -6.31 -16.65 8.58
CA TRP A 146 -7.32 -16.80 7.53
C TRP A 146 -8.33 -17.89 7.86
N SER A 147 -9.61 -17.52 7.84
CA SER A 147 -10.74 -18.45 7.85
C SER A 147 -11.11 -18.80 6.40
N LEU A 148 -10.79 -20.01 5.98
CA LEU A 148 -11.16 -20.54 4.66
C LEU A 148 -12.45 -21.35 4.79
N VAL A 149 -13.52 -20.90 4.14
CA VAL A 149 -14.83 -21.57 4.15
C VAL A 149 -15.09 -22.19 2.79
N SER A 150 -15.34 -23.49 2.75
CA SER A 150 -15.63 -24.25 1.53
C SER A 150 -17.07 -24.78 1.55
N GLY A 151 -17.88 -24.37 0.57
CA GLY A 151 -19.26 -24.81 0.40
C GLY A 151 -19.40 -25.84 -0.71
N HIS A 152 -20.35 -26.76 -0.58
CA HIS A 152 -20.65 -27.82 -1.55
C HIS A 152 -22.17 -27.95 -1.68
N HIS A 153 -22.69 -27.82 -2.89
CA HIS A 153 -24.12 -27.88 -3.20
C HIS A 153 -24.50 -29.29 -3.67
N PHE A 154 -25.54 -29.87 -3.08
CA PHE A 154 -26.12 -31.17 -3.44
C PHE A 154 -27.46 -30.92 -4.17
N SER A 155 -27.89 -31.80 -5.07
CA SER A 155 -29.18 -31.60 -5.77
C SER A 155 -30.38 -31.84 -4.86
N ASP A 156 -30.26 -32.74 -3.88
CA ASP A 156 -31.22 -32.94 -2.79
C ASP A 156 -30.55 -33.52 -1.52
N GLU A 157 -31.33 -33.74 -0.46
CA GLU A 157 -30.88 -34.28 0.84
C GLU A 157 -30.25 -35.68 0.76
N ASN A 158 -30.67 -36.53 -0.18
CA ASN A 158 -30.25 -37.93 -0.32
C ASN A 158 -29.11 -38.12 -1.34
N ASP A 159 -28.71 -37.07 -2.06
CA ASP A 159 -27.66 -37.14 -3.07
C ASP A 159 -26.32 -37.59 -2.43
N PRO A 160 -25.72 -38.72 -2.87
CA PRO A 160 -24.44 -39.19 -2.36
C PRO A 160 -23.26 -38.31 -2.81
N THR A 161 -23.46 -37.38 -3.75
CA THR A 161 -22.43 -36.47 -4.26
C THR A 161 -22.92 -35.03 -4.28
N TRP A 162 -22.01 -34.08 -4.49
CA TRP A 162 -22.33 -32.68 -4.73
C TRP A 162 -22.22 -32.34 -6.22
N ASP A 163 -23.00 -31.37 -6.70
CA ASP A 163 -22.96 -30.87 -8.08
C ASP A 163 -21.78 -29.93 -8.30
N ARG A 164 -21.62 -28.96 -7.39
CA ARG A 164 -20.60 -27.90 -7.45
C ARG A 164 -20.07 -27.57 -6.06
N ALA A 165 -18.82 -27.14 -5.99
CA ALA A 165 -18.21 -26.66 -4.76
C ALA A 165 -17.48 -25.33 -4.97
N TRP A 166 -17.25 -24.59 -3.90
CA TRP A 166 -16.51 -23.32 -3.90
C TRP A 166 -15.77 -23.14 -2.58
N CYS A 167 -14.77 -22.27 -2.57
CA CYS A 167 -14.04 -21.88 -1.38
C CYS A 167 -13.81 -20.37 -1.37
N TYR A 168 -14.03 -19.74 -0.23
CA TYR A 168 -13.92 -18.30 -0.02
C TYR A 168 -13.26 -17.97 1.33
N THR A 169 -12.84 -16.72 1.48
CA THR A 169 -12.45 -16.12 2.76
C THR A 169 -13.20 -14.80 2.95
N ARG A 170 -13.44 -14.40 4.20
CA ARG A 170 -14.01 -13.08 4.53
C ARG A 170 -13.04 -12.25 5.34
N ARG A 171 -12.97 -10.95 5.07
CA ARG A 171 -12.16 -9.99 5.84
C ARG A 171 -12.85 -8.64 5.93
N ILE A 172 -12.85 -8.06 7.14
CA ILE A 172 -13.29 -6.68 7.34
C ILE A 172 -12.17 -5.74 6.90
N VAL A 173 -12.42 -4.91 5.88
CA VAL A 173 -11.53 -3.85 5.40
C VAL A 173 -12.24 -2.51 5.53
N ASN A 174 -11.64 -1.56 6.25
CA ASN A 174 -12.22 -0.23 6.51
C ASN A 174 -13.66 -0.25 7.06
N GLY A 175 -14.02 -1.30 7.81
CA GLY A 175 -15.36 -1.50 8.38
C GLY A 175 -16.37 -2.22 7.47
N VAL A 176 -15.99 -2.59 6.25
CA VAL A 176 -16.82 -3.36 5.29
C VAL A 176 -16.38 -4.83 5.30
N ASP A 177 -17.31 -5.77 5.45
CA ASP A 177 -17.04 -7.20 5.25
C ASP A 177 -16.87 -7.50 3.75
N VAL A 178 -15.67 -7.91 3.36
CA VAL A 178 -15.33 -8.28 1.98
C VAL A 178 -15.28 -9.80 1.86
N ASN A 179 -16.26 -10.37 1.16
CA ASN A 179 -16.21 -11.77 0.75
C ASN A 179 -15.33 -11.93 -0.49
N VAL A 180 -14.42 -12.90 -0.45
CA VAL A 180 -13.45 -13.16 -1.51
C VAL A 180 -13.44 -14.63 -1.87
N ASP A 181 -14.06 -14.96 -3.01
CA ASP A 181 -14.06 -16.30 -3.57
C ASP A 181 -12.65 -16.65 -4.07
N LEU A 182 -12.03 -17.65 -3.45
CA LEU A 182 -10.67 -18.09 -3.75
C LEU A 182 -10.69 -19.11 -4.89
N ALA A 183 -11.62 -20.07 -4.86
CA ALA A 183 -11.74 -21.10 -5.88
C ALA A 183 -13.19 -21.55 -6.11
N ASN A 184 -13.50 -21.92 -7.35
CA ASN A 184 -14.70 -22.65 -7.72
C ASN A 184 -14.31 -24.05 -8.21
N ARG A 185 -15.19 -25.04 -8.04
CA ARG A 185 -14.98 -26.39 -8.56
C ARG A 185 -16.27 -26.88 -9.23
N PRO A 186 -16.33 -26.91 -10.57
CA PRO A 186 -17.58 -27.15 -11.30
C PRO A 186 -18.21 -28.53 -11.11
N SER A 187 -17.44 -29.56 -10.74
CA SER A 187 -17.96 -30.90 -10.40
C SER A 187 -16.97 -31.72 -9.53
N PRO A 188 -17.41 -32.85 -8.94
CA PRO A 188 -16.55 -33.80 -8.21
C PRO A 188 -15.41 -34.40 -9.03
N THR A 189 -15.47 -34.34 -10.36
CA THR A 189 -14.41 -34.80 -11.26
C THR A 189 -13.52 -33.68 -11.78
N ASP A 190 -14.04 -32.46 -11.91
CA ASP A 190 -13.30 -31.36 -12.54
C ASP A 190 -12.11 -30.87 -11.71
N ARG A 191 -11.18 -30.24 -12.41
CA ARG A 191 -10.13 -29.40 -11.82
C ARG A 191 -10.78 -28.15 -11.22
N PRO A 192 -10.32 -27.68 -10.05
CA PRO A 192 -10.79 -26.41 -9.51
C PRO A 192 -10.26 -25.22 -10.34
N GLN A 193 -10.99 -24.12 -10.35
CA GLN A 193 -10.63 -22.87 -10.99
C GLN A 193 -10.28 -21.82 -9.93
N ALA A 194 -9.12 -21.18 -10.07
CA ALA A 194 -8.67 -20.13 -9.16
C ALA A 194 -7.74 -19.12 -9.85
N PRO A 195 -7.71 -17.85 -9.39
CA PRO A 195 -8.58 -17.27 -8.37
C PRO A 195 -9.99 -16.99 -8.90
N ALA A 196 -11.02 -17.29 -8.11
CA ALA A 196 -12.42 -17.06 -8.53
C ALA A 196 -12.83 -15.58 -8.49
N ALA A 197 -12.40 -14.82 -7.47
CA ALA A 197 -12.75 -13.40 -7.31
C ALA A 197 -12.02 -12.49 -8.31
N PRO A 198 -12.65 -11.36 -8.73
CA PRO A 198 -12.01 -10.33 -9.56
C PRO A 198 -10.71 -9.77 -8.96
N LEU A 199 -9.82 -9.27 -9.83
CA LEU A 199 -8.53 -8.69 -9.42
C LEU A 199 -8.69 -7.54 -8.41
N ALA A 200 -9.65 -6.64 -8.63
CA ALA A 200 -9.96 -5.55 -7.70
C ALA A 200 -10.43 -6.05 -6.32
N THR A 201 -11.18 -7.15 -6.27
CA THR A 201 -11.63 -7.77 -5.02
C THR A 201 -10.45 -8.38 -4.25
N LEU A 202 -9.56 -9.10 -4.94
CA LEU A 202 -8.31 -9.59 -4.33
C LEU A 202 -7.45 -8.44 -3.78
N ALA A 203 -7.24 -7.40 -4.60
CA ALA A 203 -6.45 -6.23 -4.25
C ALA A 203 -6.97 -5.54 -2.97
N SER A 204 -8.30 -5.45 -2.80
CA SER A 204 -8.93 -4.80 -1.64
C SER A 204 -8.57 -5.43 -0.29
N ILE A 205 -8.25 -6.73 -0.25
CA ILE A 205 -7.81 -7.44 0.96
C ILE A 205 -6.29 -7.72 1.00
N GLY A 206 -5.52 -7.10 0.10
CA GLY A 206 -4.06 -7.25 0.00
C GLY A 206 -3.58 -8.48 -0.78
N LEU A 207 -4.46 -9.17 -1.51
CA LEU A 207 -4.09 -10.31 -2.36
C LEU A 207 -3.78 -9.90 -3.81
N ASN A 208 -3.03 -10.76 -4.47
CA ASN A 208 -2.85 -10.89 -5.92
C ASN A 208 -3.13 -12.35 -6.34
N ASP A 209 -3.15 -12.64 -7.64
CA ASP A 209 -3.52 -13.97 -8.16
C ASP A 209 -2.66 -15.11 -7.60
N ALA A 210 -1.34 -14.95 -7.47
CA ALA A 210 -0.46 -15.99 -6.93
C ALA A 210 -0.75 -16.27 -5.44
N SER A 211 -0.98 -15.22 -4.64
CA SER A 211 -1.35 -15.37 -3.23
C SER A 211 -2.77 -15.93 -3.04
N ALA A 212 -3.72 -15.62 -3.92
CA ALA A 212 -5.08 -16.15 -3.85
C ALA A 212 -5.14 -17.62 -4.28
N LEU A 213 -4.36 -18.00 -5.30
CA LEU A 213 -4.14 -19.40 -5.69
C LEU A 213 -3.47 -20.21 -4.57
N GLU A 214 -2.49 -19.62 -3.87
CA GLU A 214 -1.80 -20.26 -2.75
C GLU A 214 -2.65 -20.31 -1.45
N LEU A 215 -3.68 -19.48 -1.31
CA LEU A 215 -4.73 -19.69 -0.31
C LEU A 215 -5.76 -20.74 -0.77
N ALA A 216 -6.13 -20.75 -2.05
CA ALA A 216 -7.02 -21.75 -2.63
C ALA A 216 -6.50 -23.19 -2.43
N SER A 217 -5.18 -23.41 -2.56
CA SER A 217 -4.53 -24.71 -2.32
C SER A 217 -4.73 -25.28 -0.91
N LYS A 218 -5.23 -24.46 0.04
CA LYS A 218 -5.41 -24.80 1.46
C LYS A 218 -6.86 -25.02 1.85
N CYS A 219 -7.81 -24.78 0.95
CA CYS A 219 -9.24 -25.06 1.13
C CYS A 219 -9.49 -26.54 1.48
N ALA A 220 -10.59 -26.80 2.19
CA ALA A 220 -10.97 -28.14 2.64
C ALA A 220 -12.20 -28.62 1.88
N TRP A 221 -12.06 -29.71 1.12
CA TRP A 221 -13.13 -30.24 0.26
C TRP A 221 -13.76 -31.49 0.91
N LEU A 222 -15.09 -31.66 0.77
CA LEU A 222 -15.82 -32.78 1.40
C LEU A 222 -15.42 -34.14 0.85
N ASP A 223 -14.91 -34.20 -0.37
CA ASP A 223 -14.33 -35.42 -0.97
C ASP A 223 -12.89 -35.70 -0.51
N ASN A 224 -12.38 -34.91 0.45
CA ASN A 224 -11.03 -34.95 1.01
C ASN A 224 -9.89 -34.82 -0.02
N ARG A 225 -10.17 -34.33 -1.24
CA ARG A 225 -9.12 -34.03 -2.21
C ARG A 225 -8.28 -32.83 -1.77
N THR A 226 -7.02 -32.83 -2.19
CA THR A 226 -6.08 -31.73 -2.02
C THR A 226 -5.52 -31.33 -3.38
N PHE A 227 -5.28 -30.04 -3.58
CA PHE A 227 -4.85 -29.49 -4.86
C PHE A 227 -3.65 -28.56 -4.63
N SER A 228 -2.56 -28.79 -5.34
CA SER A 228 -1.43 -27.85 -5.42
C SER A 228 -1.79 -26.69 -6.34
N GLY A 229 -1.03 -25.58 -6.31
CA GLY A 229 -1.27 -24.44 -7.19
C GLY A 229 -1.27 -24.80 -8.70
N ASN A 230 -0.55 -25.85 -9.10
CA ASN A 230 -0.50 -26.31 -10.50
C ASN A 230 -1.75 -27.13 -10.90
N ASP A 231 -2.56 -27.59 -9.94
CA ASP A 231 -3.76 -28.40 -10.22
C ASP A 231 -4.98 -27.56 -10.59
N TYR A 232 -4.92 -26.24 -10.37
CA TYR A 232 -5.97 -25.28 -10.72
C TYR A 232 -5.88 -24.82 -12.18
N ASP A 233 -7.03 -24.49 -12.76
CA ASP A 233 -7.14 -23.75 -14.02
C ASP A 233 -7.42 -22.27 -13.77
N MET A 234 -6.69 -21.38 -14.46
CA MET A 234 -6.96 -19.94 -14.44
C MET A 234 -8.26 -19.64 -15.19
N PRO A 235 -9.16 -18.78 -14.67
CA PRO A 235 -10.39 -18.42 -15.37
C PRO A 235 -10.14 -17.79 -16.76
N PRO A 236 -10.98 -18.07 -17.77
CA PRO A 236 -10.84 -17.47 -19.09
C PRO A 236 -10.95 -15.93 -19.02
N GLY A 237 -10.14 -15.24 -19.83
CA GLY A 237 -10.08 -13.77 -19.83
C GLY A 237 -9.27 -13.14 -18.69
N ARG A 238 -8.91 -13.87 -17.62
CA ARG A 238 -8.19 -13.32 -16.46
C ARG A 238 -6.87 -12.61 -16.83
N ALA A 239 -6.12 -13.17 -17.77
CA ALA A 239 -4.86 -12.57 -18.25
C ALA A 239 -5.07 -11.26 -19.05
N GLU A 240 -6.23 -11.11 -19.72
CA GLU A 240 -6.63 -9.91 -20.45
C GLU A 240 -7.15 -8.84 -19.49
N GLU A 241 -7.99 -9.22 -18.52
CA GLU A 241 -8.43 -8.33 -17.43
C GLU A 241 -7.24 -7.78 -16.64
N ALA A 242 -6.21 -8.62 -16.40
CA ALA A 242 -4.96 -8.22 -15.77
C ALA A 242 -4.18 -7.14 -16.55
N GLN A 243 -4.36 -7.03 -17.87
CA GLN A 243 -3.77 -5.95 -18.67
C GLN A 243 -4.55 -4.64 -18.61
N LYS A 244 -5.83 -4.65 -18.23
CA LYS A 244 -6.69 -3.46 -18.27
C LYS A 244 -6.23 -2.42 -17.25
N LEU A 245 -6.26 -1.15 -17.67
CA LEU A 245 -5.78 -0.02 -16.88
C LEU A 245 -6.88 0.58 -15.99
N VAL A 246 -6.57 0.73 -14.70
CA VAL A 246 -7.36 1.52 -13.75
C VAL A 246 -6.89 2.97 -13.81
N VAL A 247 -7.74 3.85 -14.34
CA VAL A 247 -7.48 5.29 -14.50
C VAL A 247 -7.68 6.04 -13.19
N GLN A 248 -6.80 7.01 -12.90
CA GLN A 248 -7.00 8.01 -11.85
C GLN A 248 -6.55 9.40 -12.31
N ASP A 249 -7.37 10.41 -12.04
CA ASP A 249 -7.09 11.79 -12.47
C ASP A 249 -6.35 12.60 -11.40
N GLY A 250 -5.45 13.48 -11.81
CA GLY A 250 -4.71 14.37 -10.91
C GLY A 250 -3.48 13.76 -10.23
N TRP A 251 -2.97 12.63 -10.76
CA TRP A 251 -1.81 11.92 -10.24
C TRP A 251 -0.78 11.60 -11.34
N ASP A 252 0.48 11.52 -10.93
CA ASP A 252 1.66 11.14 -11.73
C ASP A 252 2.35 9.94 -11.04
N ALA A 253 2.79 8.93 -11.81
CA ALA A 253 3.56 7.80 -11.31
C ALA A 253 5.06 8.06 -11.47
N MET A 254 5.77 8.23 -10.35
CA MET A 254 7.15 8.72 -10.39
C MET A 254 8.13 7.70 -10.96
N GLY A 255 8.90 8.11 -11.96
CA GLY A 255 9.98 7.32 -12.56
C GLY A 255 9.49 6.15 -13.43
N PHE A 256 10.34 5.12 -13.52
CA PHE A 256 10.12 3.86 -14.26
C PHE A 256 9.75 3.99 -15.74
N ASP A 257 10.00 5.15 -16.36
CA ASP A 257 9.73 5.41 -17.77
C ASP A 257 10.42 4.38 -18.69
N LEU A 258 9.67 3.88 -19.67
CA LEU A 258 10.23 3.01 -20.70
C LEU A 258 11.20 3.80 -21.61
N PRO A 259 12.12 3.12 -22.30
CA PRO A 259 12.98 3.77 -23.30
C PRO A 259 12.17 4.57 -24.33
N SER A 260 12.71 5.72 -24.73
CA SER A 260 12.12 6.66 -25.69
C SER A 260 10.82 7.37 -25.25
N MET A 261 10.52 7.42 -23.95
CA MET A 261 9.42 8.26 -23.43
C MET A 261 9.80 9.76 -23.32
N PRO A 262 8.80 10.67 -23.37
CA PRO A 262 7.38 10.40 -23.66
C PRO A 262 7.09 10.26 -25.16
N VAL A 263 6.01 9.56 -25.49
CA VAL A 263 5.38 9.63 -26.80
C VAL A 263 4.56 10.91 -26.88
N TRP A 264 4.84 11.76 -27.87
CA TRP A 264 4.19 13.07 -28.05
C TRP A 264 3.00 13.01 -29.00
N ASN A 265 2.05 13.92 -28.83
CA ASN A 265 0.90 14.15 -29.73
C ASN A 265 -0.05 12.95 -29.87
N VAL A 266 -0.15 12.11 -28.82
CA VAL A 266 -1.13 11.03 -28.70
C VAL A 266 -2.25 11.42 -27.74
N SER A 267 -3.44 10.83 -27.86
CA SER A 267 -4.51 10.97 -26.87
C SER A 267 -4.25 10.09 -25.64
N PHE A 268 -4.98 10.35 -24.53
CA PHE A 268 -4.94 9.49 -23.35
C PHE A 268 -5.40 8.06 -23.66
N GLU A 269 -6.48 7.90 -24.42
CA GLU A 269 -6.98 6.60 -24.91
C GLU A 269 -5.93 5.85 -25.76
N GLN A 270 -5.23 6.56 -26.66
CA GLN A 270 -4.14 5.97 -27.44
C GLN A 270 -2.95 5.56 -26.56
N CYS A 271 -2.66 6.32 -25.50
CA CYS A 271 -1.65 5.99 -24.49
C CYS A 271 -2.04 4.73 -23.70
N GLN A 272 -3.31 4.61 -23.32
CA GLN A 272 -3.87 3.41 -22.68
C GLN A 272 -3.73 2.18 -23.59
N ILE A 273 -4.25 2.22 -24.82
CA ILE A 273 -4.23 1.10 -25.76
C ILE A 273 -2.79 0.61 -26.04
N GLN A 274 -1.83 1.52 -26.18
CA GLN A 274 -0.42 1.17 -26.35
C GLN A 274 0.16 0.44 -25.13
N CYS A 275 -0.18 0.87 -23.91
CA CYS A 275 0.29 0.23 -22.69
C CYS A 275 -0.41 -1.11 -22.41
N GLU A 276 -1.71 -1.22 -22.68
CA GLU A 276 -2.45 -2.49 -22.56
C GLU A 276 -1.86 -3.55 -23.51
N GLY A 277 -1.44 -3.14 -24.72
CA GLY A 277 -0.76 -4.00 -25.69
C GLY A 277 0.72 -4.33 -25.43
N ASP A 278 1.46 -3.57 -24.61
CA ASP A 278 2.85 -3.89 -24.23
C ASP A 278 2.92 -4.55 -22.85
N ASN A 279 3.35 -5.82 -22.79
CA ASN A 279 3.60 -6.55 -21.56
C ASN A 279 4.69 -5.92 -20.67
N ARG A 280 5.58 -5.10 -21.24
CA ARG A 280 6.58 -4.31 -20.50
C ARG A 280 5.98 -3.07 -19.86
N CYS A 281 4.85 -2.58 -20.34
CA CYS A 281 4.14 -1.47 -19.72
C CYS A 281 3.25 -1.99 -18.60
N GLN A 282 3.37 -1.38 -17.42
CA GLN A 282 2.59 -1.69 -16.21
C GLN A 282 1.74 -0.48 -15.77
N ALA A 283 2.10 0.73 -16.21
CA ALA A 283 1.33 1.93 -16.01
C ALA A 283 1.65 2.99 -17.08
N ILE A 284 0.79 4.01 -17.17
CA ILE A 284 1.05 5.25 -17.90
C ILE A 284 0.93 6.44 -16.96
N THR A 285 1.64 7.52 -17.27
CA THR A 285 1.24 8.87 -16.87
C THR A 285 1.09 9.72 -18.13
N TYR A 286 0.03 10.50 -18.19
CA TYR A 286 -0.31 11.33 -19.32
C TYR A 286 -0.39 12.80 -18.90
N ASP A 287 0.48 13.62 -19.48
CA ASP A 287 0.46 15.06 -19.33
C ASP A 287 -0.65 15.63 -20.24
N LYS A 288 -1.75 16.10 -19.63
CA LYS A 288 -2.93 16.63 -20.33
C LYS A 288 -2.64 17.92 -21.08
N LYS A 289 -1.59 18.65 -20.67
CA LYS A 289 -1.26 20.00 -21.13
C LYS A 289 -0.32 20.00 -22.33
N HIS A 290 0.54 18.98 -22.42
CA HIS A 290 1.49 18.82 -23.52
C HIS A 290 1.18 17.59 -24.42
N SER A 291 0.08 16.87 -24.16
CA SER A 291 -0.34 15.66 -24.86
C SER A 291 0.78 14.62 -24.97
N ALA A 292 1.42 14.35 -23.82
CA ALA A 292 2.63 13.54 -23.72
C ALA A 292 2.37 12.30 -22.84
N CYS A 293 2.62 11.12 -23.42
CA CYS A 293 2.38 9.81 -22.84
C CYS A 293 3.70 9.22 -22.33
N PHE A 294 3.79 9.02 -21.02
CA PHE A 294 4.89 8.36 -20.32
C PHE A 294 4.46 6.93 -19.96
N MET A 295 4.75 5.97 -20.83
CA MET A 295 4.58 4.54 -20.54
C MET A 295 5.69 4.04 -19.60
N LYS A 296 5.33 3.27 -18.57
CA LYS A 296 6.21 2.94 -17.44
C LYS A 296 6.24 1.44 -17.16
N GLY A 297 7.41 0.94 -16.75
CA GLY A 297 7.63 -0.46 -16.37
C GLY A 297 7.16 -0.84 -14.97
N ASP A 298 6.84 0.14 -14.12
CA ASP A 298 6.26 -0.01 -12.78
C ASP A 298 5.54 1.30 -12.37
N ALA A 299 4.77 1.27 -11.29
CA ALA A 299 4.12 2.44 -10.69
C ALA A 299 4.04 2.31 -9.15
N SER A 300 5.18 2.14 -8.51
CA SER A 300 5.27 1.97 -7.05
C SER A 300 4.81 3.19 -6.23
N VAL A 301 4.97 4.42 -6.75
CA VAL A 301 4.58 5.67 -6.07
C VAL A 301 3.81 6.61 -6.99
N LEU A 302 2.64 7.06 -6.54
CA LEU A 302 1.90 8.19 -7.10
C LEU A 302 2.13 9.48 -6.31
N VAL A 303 2.22 10.58 -7.03
CA VAL A 303 2.32 11.95 -6.48
C VAL A 303 1.25 12.85 -7.10
N ARG A 304 0.85 13.92 -6.40
CA ARG A 304 -0.24 14.80 -6.88
C ARG A 304 0.24 15.70 -8.02
N ALA A 305 -0.43 15.60 -9.15
CA ALA A 305 -0.15 16.36 -10.37
C ALA A 305 -1.48 16.67 -11.09
N PRO A 306 -2.13 17.82 -10.83
CA PRO A 306 -3.47 18.13 -11.37
C PRO A 306 -3.56 18.10 -12.90
N ASP A 307 -2.50 18.56 -13.58
CA ASP A 307 -2.36 18.57 -15.05
C ASP A 307 -2.07 17.16 -15.64
N ALA A 308 -1.98 16.12 -14.81
CA ALA A 308 -1.72 14.74 -15.23
C ALA A 308 -2.90 13.80 -14.96
N ALA A 309 -2.90 12.66 -15.66
CA ALA A 309 -3.70 11.48 -15.34
C ALA A 309 -2.80 10.25 -15.36
N VAL A 310 -2.97 9.36 -14.39
CA VAL A 310 -2.28 8.06 -14.34
C VAL A 310 -3.26 6.96 -14.74
N ALA A 311 -2.76 5.88 -15.31
CA ALA A 311 -3.52 4.63 -15.35
C ALA A 311 -2.59 3.44 -15.10
N VAL A 312 -3.02 2.48 -14.27
CA VAL A 312 -2.17 1.38 -13.79
C VAL A 312 -2.84 0.03 -14.05
N LYS A 313 -2.09 -0.98 -14.53
CA LYS A 313 -2.66 -2.30 -14.83
C LYS A 313 -3.20 -2.97 -13.57
N GLN A 314 -4.37 -3.61 -13.67
CA GLN A 314 -4.99 -4.31 -12.53
C GLN A 314 -4.03 -5.31 -11.85
N ALA A 315 -3.12 -5.94 -12.61
CA ALA A 315 -2.08 -6.84 -12.10
C ALA A 315 -1.11 -6.22 -11.06
N VAL A 316 -0.94 -4.90 -11.02
CA VAL A 316 -0.01 -4.21 -10.11
C VAL A 316 -0.65 -3.07 -9.32
N ALA A 317 -1.93 -2.76 -9.54
CA ALA A 317 -2.64 -1.66 -8.87
C ALA A 317 -2.63 -1.74 -7.32
N ASN A 318 -2.44 -2.93 -6.74
CA ASN A 318 -2.32 -3.15 -5.30
C ASN A 318 -0.93 -2.83 -4.70
N LYS A 319 0.10 -2.59 -5.54
CA LYS A 319 1.46 -2.18 -5.11
C LYS A 319 1.64 -0.67 -5.04
N VAL A 320 0.67 0.08 -5.58
CA VAL A 320 0.71 1.52 -5.81
C VAL A 320 0.53 2.28 -4.50
N GLN A 321 1.53 3.09 -4.11
CA GLN A 321 1.48 3.91 -2.90
C GLN A 321 1.21 5.38 -3.21
N TYR A 322 0.27 6.00 -2.50
CA TYR A 322 -0.01 7.43 -2.61
C TYR A 322 0.93 8.23 -1.70
N SER A 323 1.76 9.10 -2.28
CA SER A 323 2.63 9.99 -1.54
C SER A 323 1.96 11.34 -1.27
N SER A 324 2.21 11.90 -0.08
CA SER A 324 1.80 13.27 0.29
C SER A 324 2.79 14.35 -0.16
N LEU A 325 3.83 13.99 -0.95
CA LEU A 325 4.79 14.96 -1.48
C LEU A 325 4.11 16.05 -2.33
N VAL A 326 4.43 17.30 -1.99
CA VAL A 326 4.08 18.51 -2.75
C VAL A 326 5.37 19.09 -3.31
N PHE A 327 5.41 19.32 -4.63
CA PHE A 327 6.62 19.83 -5.31
C PHE A 327 6.68 21.34 -5.36
N TYR A 328 7.89 21.87 -5.31
CA TYR A 328 8.19 23.29 -5.44
C TYR A 328 9.22 23.51 -6.56
N LYS A 329 9.02 24.58 -7.34
CA LYS A 329 9.83 24.92 -8.51
C LYS A 329 10.62 26.19 -8.27
N ASN A 330 11.94 26.14 -8.45
CA ASN A 330 12.86 27.22 -8.08
C ASN A 330 12.78 27.58 -6.58
N THR A 331 12.68 26.55 -5.74
CA THR A 331 12.57 26.65 -4.28
C THR A 331 13.47 25.58 -3.67
N VAL A 332 14.10 25.88 -2.54
CA VAL A 332 14.83 24.94 -1.69
C VAL A 332 14.06 24.72 -0.39
N VAL A 333 14.00 23.48 0.09
CA VAL A 333 13.34 23.06 1.33
C VAL A 333 14.36 23.17 2.46
N VAL A 334 14.28 24.26 3.24
CA VAL A 334 15.24 24.51 4.32
C VAL A 334 14.87 23.65 5.52
N GLY A 335 15.81 22.86 6.04
CA GLY A 335 15.62 22.02 7.22
C GLY A 335 16.87 21.20 7.57
N ASN A 336 16.69 20.11 8.32
CA ASN A 336 17.78 19.21 8.69
C ASN A 336 17.95 18.11 7.62
N SER A 337 19.08 18.10 6.92
CA SER A 337 19.40 17.05 5.97
C SER A 337 20.16 15.90 6.65
N TYR A 338 19.69 14.66 6.46
CA TYR A 338 20.31 13.43 6.98
C TYR A 338 20.96 12.55 5.91
N SER A 339 20.76 12.87 4.63
CA SER A 339 21.37 12.16 3.50
C SER A 339 21.62 13.14 2.36
N ASN A 340 22.80 13.05 1.73
CA ASN A 340 23.21 13.87 0.59
C ASN A 340 24.00 12.96 -0.37
N ILE A 341 23.36 12.52 -1.45
CA ILE A 341 23.86 11.45 -2.34
C ILE A 341 23.68 11.78 -3.82
N THR A 342 24.60 11.32 -4.67
CA THR A 342 24.44 11.40 -6.13
C THR A 342 23.31 10.47 -6.56
N SER A 343 22.33 10.98 -7.31
CA SER A 343 21.11 10.26 -7.69
C SER A 343 20.44 10.87 -8.93
N THR A 344 19.39 10.26 -9.47
CA THR A 344 18.50 10.93 -10.44
C THR A 344 17.38 11.70 -9.72
N TYR A 345 16.64 12.53 -10.45
CA TYR A 345 15.49 13.23 -9.88
C TYR A 345 14.39 12.24 -9.46
N ALA A 346 14.07 11.25 -10.30
CA ALA A 346 13.06 10.25 -10.01
C ALA A 346 13.44 9.41 -8.78
N ASP A 347 14.68 8.92 -8.73
CA ASP A 347 15.18 8.14 -7.59
C ASP A 347 15.16 8.94 -6.28
N CYS A 348 15.49 10.24 -6.33
CA CYS A 348 15.42 11.13 -5.17
C CYS A 348 13.98 11.28 -4.63
N VAL A 349 13.01 11.46 -5.52
CA VAL A 349 11.59 11.55 -5.17
C VAL A 349 11.07 10.21 -4.63
N LEU A 350 11.41 9.10 -5.27
CA LEU A 350 11.02 7.75 -4.86
C LEU A 350 11.60 7.38 -3.49
N ALA A 351 12.88 7.68 -3.24
CA ALA A 351 13.53 7.47 -1.95
C ALA A 351 12.84 8.26 -0.84
N CYS A 352 12.56 9.56 -1.05
CA CYS A 352 11.87 10.37 -0.04
C CYS A 352 10.40 9.98 0.15
N ALA A 353 9.71 9.50 -0.89
CA ALA A 353 8.35 9.00 -0.78
C ALA A 353 8.29 7.74 0.10
N ALA A 354 9.17 6.76 -0.17
CA ALA A 354 9.21 5.48 0.54
C ALA A 354 9.82 5.56 1.96
N ASP A 355 10.80 6.44 2.19
CA ASP A 355 11.41 6.62 3.51
C ASP A 355 10.44 7.37 4.44
N VAL A 356 9.93 6.67 5.47
CA VAL A 356 9.06 7.21 6.52
C VAL A 356 9.72 8.38 7.26
N LYS A 357 11.06 8.40 7.36
CA LYS A 357 11.82 9.49 7.99
C LYS A 357 11.89 10.75 7.12
N CYS A 358 11.80 10.62 5.80
CA CYS A 358 11.92 11.77 4.90
C CYS A 358 10.68 12.66 4.99
N MET A 359 10.86 13.92 5.40
CA MET A 359 9.83 14.96 5.39
C MET A 359 9.94 15.88 4.16
N GLY A 360 11.11 15.93 3.52
CA GLY A 360 11.27 16.61 2.23
C GLY A 360 12.62 16.34 1.57
N PHE A 361 12.76 16.78 0.32
CA PHE A 361 13.97 16.60 -0.47
C PHE A 361 14.30 17.85 -1.30
N ASP A 362 15.58 18.02 -1.61
CA ASP A 362 16.10 18.97 -2.59
C ASP A 362 16.94 18.23 -3.64
N PHE A 363 16.66 18.48 -4.92
CA PHE A 363 17.43 17.94 -6.03
C PHE A 363 18.17 19.05 -6.81
N ASP A 364 19.49 19.05 -6.68
CA ASP A 364 20.41 19.84 -7.49
C ASP A 364 20.62 19.13 -8.84
N SER A 365 19.86 19.53 -9.86
CA SER A 365 19.93 18.91 -11.19
C SER A 365 21.27 19.11 -11.91
N PRO A 366 21.97 20.27 -11.81
CA PRO A 366 23.35 20.41 -12.28
C PRO A 366 24.34 19.40 -11.67
N ASN A 367 24.34 19.21 -10.35
CA ASN A 367 25.29 18.32 -9.65
C ASN A 367 24.79 16.88 -9.48
N LYS A 368 23.55 16.58 -9.90
CA LYS A 368 22.84 15.30 -9.67
C LYS A 368 22.82 14.90 -8.20
N MET A 369 22.67 15.87 -7.31
CA MET A 369 22.73 15.66 -5.86
C MET A 369 21.32 15.69 -5.26
N CYS A 370 20.95 14.59 -4.61
CA CYS A 370 19.73 14.47 -3.81
C CYS A 370 20.08 14.74 -2.35
N SER A 371 19.42 15.72 -1.73
CA SER A 371 19.43 15.92 -0.28
C SER A 371 18.08 15.48 0.27
N MET A 372 18.06 14.56 1.24
CA MET A 372 16.84 14.20 1.97
C MET A 372 16.88 14.83 3.37
N LEU A 373 15.71 15.27 3.83
CA LEU A 373 15.53 16.03 5.07
C LEU A 373 14.50 15.35 5.97
N ASP A 374 14.80 15.28 7.27
CA ASP A 374 13.91 14.69 8.30
C ASP A 374 13.10 15.74 9.06
N GLN A 375 13.34 17.02 8.77
CA GLN A 375 12.63 18.17 9.28
C GLN A 375 12.54 19.24 8.19
N VAL A 376 11.43 19.97 8.14
CA VAL A 376 11.22 21.10 7.22
C VAL A 376 10.93 22.35 8.05
N ASP A 377 11.83 23.34 8.00
CA ASP A 377 11.74 24.60 8.74
C ASP A 377 11.01 25.68 7.94
N SER A 378 11.35 25.81 6.65
CA SER A 378 10.87 26.88 5.77
C SER A 378 11.15 26.59 4.30
N LEU A 379 10.53 27.36 3.40
CA LEU A 379 10.79 27.33 1.96
C LEU A 379 11.52 28.62 1.56
N SER A 380 12.58 28.50 0.76
CA SER A 380 13.33 29.67 0.24
C SER A 380 13.45 29.62 -1.28
N VAL A 381 13.36 30.77 -1.96
CA VAL A 381 13.41 30.82 -3.42
C VAL A 381 14.84 30.60 -3.91
N PHE A 382 15.07 29.52 -4.66
CA PHE A 382 16.38 29.17 -5.21
C PHE A 382 16.26 28.59 -6.63
N LYS A 383 16.72 29.32 -7.64
CA LYS A 383 16.62 28.92 -9.05
C LYS A 383 17.50 27.71 -9.36
N GLY A 384 16.96 26.75 -10.11
CA GLY A 384 17.69 25.55 -10.57
C GLY A 384 17.63 24.34 -9.63
N VAL A 385 17.08 24.48 -8.43
CA VAL A 385 16.66 23.35 -7.58
C VAL A 385 15.21 22.98 -7.88
N ALA A 386 14.95 21.67 -7.93
CA ALA A 386 13.61 21.09 -7.84
C ALA A 386 13.50 20.37 -6.50
N SER A 387 12.44 20.62 -5.75
CA SER A 387 12.31 20.15 -4.37
C SER A 387 10.87 19.76 -4.06
N GLY A 388 10.65 19.20 -2.87
CA GLY A 388 9.32 18.96 -2.36
C GLY A 388 9.33 18.51 -0.92
N SER A 389 8.21 18.69 -0.22
CA SER A 389 8.00 18.19 1.13
C SER A 389 6.69 17.43 1.24
N LYS A 390 6.64 16.45 2.13
CA LYS A 390 5.38 15.79 2.48
C LYS A 390 4.47 16.82 3.12
N ALA A 391 3.24 16.92 2.63
CA ALA A 391 2.22 17.68 3.35
C ALA A 391 2.06 17.08 4.75
N ALA A 392 1.99 17.94 5.77
CA ALA A 392 1.64 17.52 7.12
C ALA A 392 0.28 16.81 7.10
N ALA A 393 0.14 15.74 7.88
CA ALA A 393 -1.16 15.15 8.12
C ALA A 393 -2.02 16.14 8.93
N ASN A 394 -3.23 16.42 8.44
CA ASN A 394 -4.27 17.16 9.15
C ASN A 394 -5.00 16.25 10.15
#